data_AF-A0A930E1T5-F1
#
_entry.id   AF-A0A930E1T5-F1
#
_cell.length_a   1.000
_cell.length_b   1.000
_cell.length_c   1.000
_cell.angle_alpha   90.00
_cell.angle_beta   90.00
_cell.angle_gamma   90.00
#
_symmetry.space_group_name_H-M   'P 1'
#
loop_
_entity.id
_entity.type
_entity.pdbx_description
1 polymer ?
#
loop_
_entity_poly.entity_id
_entity_poly.type
_entity_poly.pdbx_seq_one_letter_code
_entity_poly.pdbx_strand_id
1 'polypeptide(L)'
;MIKTEKVQRSDLAKARKAFLNLETEKASLVNKLAEIVFEVFKSASYNPNKNAKTDIGNYDFDSIDLLYSFRKEKVEIIKTTKRYKGIINNYSRQFYFDDYLLVGTLNLSRKKGSALATECFELSKRKLHFPLNDEDFKMFLKFSEDYLLKDVLNIATVFFTSFKEKEPHTTNYWELRNGLYPVRFIDDIGEFALSLSSDTMIHQYSNGNSNESFESLFLKDNNFFSTYQIAKIHDYMDSVVAVSENSDNLVEVFRELSKLVQSGFFKIEDFVSKFNEKVETDFDKVFTDLYQENDASFCNIITAQKLNELSDESLLLLFKNFMKLRCRSVRLPSKKNFGRKNFETEIKDTLKIIDDRELKITKSYPIDFDDFNSSTFLSSECIKSLDKVYLEVAPEFIVKLIDEVSKHNPNSFYNTSAFHHSFFAFGHKKINSNDYLFDIIEERLLAGTEFFISKDFYENLGKLVEAIDSGLVLSSSGKIELELKRILKLFKPI
;
A
#
# COMPACT_ATOMS: atom_id res chain seq x y z
N MET A 1 -45.11 33.17 2.09
CA MET A 1 -43.79 33.14 1.42
C MET A 1 -43.47 31.69 1.12
N ILE A 2 -43.70 31.26 -0.13
CA ILE A 2 -43.51 29.86 -0.56
C ILE A 2 -42.00 29.62 -0.62
N LYS A 3 -41.52 28.62 0.13
CA LYS A 3 -40.17 28.07 -0.04
C LYS A 3 -40.06 27.59 -1.48
N THR A 4 -39.40 28.35 -2.33
CA THR A 4 -38.86 27.84 -3.60
C THR A 4 -37.75 26.85 -3.23
N GLU A 5 -38.13 25.59 -3.00
CA GLU A 5 -37.24 24.47 -3.28
C GLU A 5 -36.76 24.65 -4.71
N LYS A 6 -35.49 25.03 -4.87
CA LYS A 6 -34.82 25.01 -6.17
C LYS A 6 -34.96 23.58 -6.69
N VAL A 7 -35.79 23.41 -7.71
CA VAL A 7 -35.86 22.21 -8.55
C VAL A 7 -34.52 22.06 -9.28
N GLN A 8 -33.47 21.69 -8.55
CA GLN A 8 -32.30 21.03 -9.12
C GLN A 8 -32.75 19.58 -9.35
N ARG A 9 -33.18 19.27 -10.58
CA ARG A 9 -33.30 17.88 -11.01
C ARG A 9 -31.94 17.21 -10.77
N SER A 10 -31.92 16.09 -10.03
CA SER A 10 -30.69 15.34 -9.75
C SER A 10 -29.91 15.09 -11.05
N ASP A 11 -28.58 15.01 -10.97
CA ASP A 11 -27.76 14.77 -12.17
C ASP A 11 -28.14 13.47 -12.90
N LEU A 12 -28.64 12.47 -12.17
CA LEU A 12 -29.25 11.28 -12.74
C LEU A 12 -30.53 11.60 -13.52
N ALA A 13 -31.39 12.49 -13.02
CA ALA A 13 -32.57 12.93 -13.74
C ALA A 13 -32.22 13.72 -15.03
N LYS A 14 -31.11 14.46 -15.04
CA LYS A 14 -30.58 15.08 -16.28
C LYS A 14 -30.11 14.02 -17.28
N ALA A 15 -29.31 13.05 -16.82
CA ALA A 15 -28.86 11.93 -17.66
C ALA A 15 -30.06 11.14 -18.22
N ARG A 16 -31.01 10.76 -17.36
CA ARG A 16 -32.24 10.07 -17.76
C ARG A 16 -33.03 10.89 -18.77
N LYS A 17 -33.22 12.20 -18.55
CA LYS A 17 -33.90 13.07 -19.52
C LYS A 17 -33.15 13.12 -20.85
N ALA A 18 -31.82 13.18 -20.86
CA ALA A 18 -31.05 13.18 -22.08
C ALA A 18 -31.22 11.87 -22.87
N PHE A 19 -31.31 10.74 -22.18
CA PHE A 19 -31.61 9.45 -22.81
C PHE A 19 -33.09 9.32 -23.24
N LEU A 20 -34.04 9.88 -22.50
CA LEU A 20 -35.47 9.90 -22.90
C LEU A 20 -35.73 10.84 -24.09
N ASN A 21 -35.02 11.95 -24.16
CA ASN A 21 -35.06 12.87 -25.30
C ASN A 21 -34.54 12.23 -26.59
N LEU A 22 -33.85 11.08 -26.53
CA LEU A 22 -33.47 10.33 -27.72
C LEU A 22 -34.69 9.83 -28.52
N GLU A 23 -35.86 9.65 -27.88
CA GLU A 23 -37.11 9.35 -28.61
C GLU A 23 -37.61 10.55 -29.40
N THR A 24 -37.51 11.76 -28.82
CA THR A 24 -37.90 13.01 -29.50
C THR A 24 -36.89 13.44 -30.56
N GLU A 25 -35.62 13.03 -30.43
CA GLU A 25 -34.52 13.28 -31.38
C GLU A 25 -34.13 12.02 -32.18
N LYS A 26 -35.09 11.13 -32.44
CA LYS A 26 -34.87 9.82 -33.09
C LYS A 26 -33.96 9.88 -34.32
N ALA A 27 -34.18 10.84 -35.23
CA ALA A 27 -33.37 10.97 -36.45
C ALA A 27 -31.88 11.26 -36.16
N SER A 28 -31.60 12.09 -35.15
CA SER A 28 -30.24 12.42 -34.70
C SER A 28 -29.55 11.19 -34.08
N LEU A 29 -30.28 10.42 -33.27
CA LEU A 29 -29.76 9.18 -32.69
C LEU A 29 -29.47 8.12 -33.76
N VAL A 30 -30.41 7.91 -34.69
CA VAL A 30 -30.25 6.94 -35.79
C VAL A 30 -29.05 7.30 -36.66
N ASN A 31 -28.86 8.59 -36.98
CA ASN A 31 -27.66 9.06 -37.69
C ASN A 31 -26.36 8.71 -36.93
N LYS A 32 -26.27 9.03 -35.63
CA LYS A 32 -25.08 8.72 -34.80
C LYS A 32 -24.81 7.23 -34.70
N LEU A 33 -25.85 6.41 -34.56
CA LEU A 33 -25.72 4.95 -34.55
C LEU A 33 -25.21 4.43 -35.89
N ALA A 34 -25.74 4.95 -37.00
CA ALA A 34 -25.32 4.56 -38.35
C ALA A 34 -23.85 4.88 -38.61
N GLU A 35 -23.39 6.08 -38.25
CA GLU A 35 -21.97 6.48 -38.34
C GLU A 35 -21.06 5.53 -37.56
N ILE A 36 -21.46 5.17 -36.33
CA ILE A 36 -20.65 4.32 -35.46
C ILE A 36 -20.66 2.87 -35.92
N VAL A 37 -21.79 2.35 -36.38
CA VAL A 37 -21.90 0.99 -36.92
C VAL A 37 -20.99 0.85 -38.13
N PHE A 38 -21.01 1.83 -39.05
CA PHE A 38 -20.09 1.85 -40.17
C PHE A 38 -18.63 1.76 -39.69
N GLU A 39 -18.24 2.59 -38.73
CA GLU A 39 -16.89 2.57 -38.16
C GLU A 39 -16.54 1.27 -37.43
N VAL A 40 -17.50 0.62 -36.77
CA VAL A 40 -17.30 -0.70 -36.12
C VAL A 40 -17.08 -1.78 -37.18
N PHE A 41 -17.97 -1.90 -38.17
CA PHE A 41 -17.86 -2.92 -39.22
C PHE A 41 -16.62 -2.72 -40.10
N LYS A 42 -16.31 -1.47 -40.45
CA LYS A 42 -15.09 -1.11 -41.17
C LYS A 42 -13.85 -1.60 -40.43
N SER A 43 -13.75 -1.30 -39.13
CA SER A 43 -12.60 -1.66 -38.29
C SER A 43 -12.58 -3.10 -37.75
N ALA A 44 -13.62 -3.90 -38.03
CA ALA A 44 -13.71 -5.28 -37.57
C ALA A 44 -12.54 -6.16 -38.04
N SER A 45 -11.97 -6.96 -37.15
CA SER A 45 -10.82 -7.83 -37.44
C SER A 45 -11.26 -9.24 -37.77
N TYR A 46 -10.70 -9.84 -38.82
CA TYR A 46 -10.94 -11.24 -39.15
C TYR A 46 -10.31 -12.15 -38.09
N ASN A 47 -11.08 -13.13 -37.61
CA ASN A 47 -10.62 -14.13 -36.65
C ASN A 47 -10.62 -15.51 -37.32
N PRO A 48 -9.45 -16.05 -37.73
CA PRO A 48 -9.36 -17.31 -38.46
C PRO A 48 -9.77 -18.53 -37.62
N ASN A 49 -9.85 -18.38 -36.30
CA ASN A 49 -10.24 -19.46 -35.39
C ASN A 49 -11.76 -19.58 -35.22
N LYS A 50 -12.53 -18.62 -35.76
CA LYS A 50 -13.99 -18.71 -35.80
C LYS A 50 -14.42 -19.43 -37.08
N ASN A 51 -15.10 -20.58 -36.90
CA ASN A 51 -15.78 -21.28 -37.99
C ASN A 51 -17.26 -20.89 -38.01
N ALA A 52 -17.57 -19.65 -38.38
CA ALA A 52 -18.94 -19.18 -38.43
C ALA A 52 -19.62 -19.53 -39.77
N LYS A 53 -20.95 -19.70 -39.72
CA LYS A 53 -21.78 -20.03 -40.90
C LYS A 53 -21.91 -18.89 -41.92
N THR A 54 -21.55 -17.66 -41.53
CA THR A 54 -21.62 -16.46 -42.37
C THR A 54 -20.28 -15.74 -42.32
N ASP A 55 -19.88 -15.05 -43.39
CA ASP A 55 -18.57 -14.38 -43.47
C ASP A 55 -18.41 -13.33 -42.36
N ILE A 56 -19.42 -12.47 -42.18
CA ILE A 56 -19.55 -11.53 -41.06
C ILE A 56 -19.39 -12.20 -39.67
N GLY A 57 -19.74 -13.48 -39.56
CA GLY A 57 -19.59 -14.30 -38.37
C GLY A 57 -18.14 -14.48 -37.92
N ASN A 58 -17.21 -14.51 -38.87
CA ASN A 58 -15.77 -14.75 -38.65
C ASN A 58 -15.03 -13.49 -38.16
N TYR A 59 -15.70 -12.34 -38.08
CA TYR A 59 -15.07 -11.09 -37.66
C TYR A 59 -15.37 -10.76 -36.20
N ASP A 60 -14.42 -10.16 -35.51
CA ASP A 60 -14.60 -9.59 -34.18
C ASP A 60 -14.99 -8.12 -34.28
N PHE A 61 -16.09 -7.77 -33.60
CA PHE A 61 -16.65 -6.42 -33.59
C PHE A 61 -16.33 -5.75 -32.26
N ASP A 62 -15.92 -4.49 -32.35
CA ASP A 62 -15.92 -3.64 -31.16
C ASP A 62 -17.36 -3.44 -30.68
N SER A 63 -17.52 -3.33 -29.37
CA SER A 63 -18.81 -2.96 -28.80
C SER A 63 -19.01 -1.45 -28.87
N ILE A 64 -20.26 -1.01 -28.70
CA ILE A 64 -20.62 0.41 -28.70
C ILE A 64 -21.09 0.79 -27.31
N ASP A 65 -20.39 1.70 -26.65
CA ASP A 65 -20.75 2.19 -25.33
C ASP A 65 -21.73 3.37 -25.44
N LEU A 66 -22.75 3.35 -24.59
CA LEU A 66 -23.75 4.39 -24.41
C LEU A 66 -23.44 5.13 -23.10
N LEU A 67 -23.02 6.37 -23.21
CA LEU A 67 -22.51 7.16 -22.09
C LEU A 67 -23.32 8.45 -21.94
N TYR A 68 -23.48 8.92 -20.71
CA TYR A 68 -23.77 10.33 -20.47
C TYR A 68 -22.48 11.05 -20.10
N SER A 69 -22.13 12.14 -20.81
CA SER A 69 -21.07 13.05 -20.38
C SER A 69 -21.68 14.13 -19.49
N PHE A 70 -21.25 14.20 -18.24
CA PHE A 70 -21.68 15.28 -17.33
C PHE A 70 -21.08 16.62 -17.75
N ARG A 71 -19.86 16.61 -18.31
CA ARG A 71 -19.20 17.84 -18.77
C ARG A 71 -19.86 18.44 -20.01
N LYS A 72 -20.24 17.61 -20.99
CA LYS A 72 -20.91 18.06 -22.22
C LYS A 72 -22.43 18.09 -22.11
N GLU A 73 -22.97 17.64 -20.98
CA GLU A 73 -24.39 17.44 -20.68
C GLU A 73 -25.17 16.70 -21.79
N LYS A 74 -24.55 15.71 -22.44
CA LYS A 74 -25.15 15.00 -23.58
C LYS A 74 -24.82 13.52 -23.60
N VAL A 75 -25.65 12.77 -24.33
CA VAL A 75 -25.40 11.36 -24.66
C VAL A 75 -24.26 11.27 -25.67
N GLU A 76 -23.25 10.47 -25.32
CA GLU A 76 -22.17 10.07 -26.22
C GLU A 76 -22.33 8.58 -26.56
N ILE A 77 -22.18 8.29 -27.84
CA ILE A 77 -22.15 6.92 -28.37
C ILE A 77 -20.78 6.79 -28.99
N ILE A 78 -19.98 5.85 -28.52
CA ILE A 78 -18.61 5.65 -29.02
C ILE A 78 -18.25 4.17 -28.99
N LYS A 79 -17.29 3.77 -29.81
CA LYS A 79 -16.73 2.43 -29.79
C LYS A 79 -16.00 2.18 -28.46
N THR A 80 -16.14 1.00 -27.86
CA THR A 80 -15.54 0.68 -26.56
C THR A 80 -14.02 0.83 -26.57
N THR A 81 -13.33 0.41 -27.64
CA THR A 81 -11.88 0.64 -27.76
C THR A 81 -11.51 2.12 -27.83
N LYS A 82 -12.35 2.96 -28.45
CA LYS A 82 -12.15 4.41 -28.50
C LYS A 82 -12.30 5.03 -27.11
N ARG A 83 -13.28 4.56 -26.32
CA ARG A 83 -13.42 4.95 -24.91
C ARG A 83 -12.17 4.59 -24.12
N TYR A 84 -11.73 3.33 -24.16
CA TYR A 84 -10.52 2.89 -23.45
C TYR A 84 -9.29 3.71 -23.83
N LYS A 85 -9.04 3.95 -25.12
CA LYS A 85 -7.95 4.84 -25.55
C LYS A 85 -8.12 6.27 -25.02
N GLY A 86 -9.34 6.79 -25.02
CA GLY A 86 -9.66 8.13 -24.51
C GLY A 86 -9.57 8.27 -22.99
N ILE A 87 -9.60 7.16 -22.25
CA ILE A 87 -9.46 7.06 -20.80
C ILE A 87 -7.99 6.85 -20.44
N ILE A 88 -7.34 5.83 -21.01
CA ILE A 88 -5.94 5.45 -20.74
C ILE A 88 -4.97 6.56 -21.18
N ASN A 89 -5.24 7.25 -22.29
CA ASN A 89 -4.31 8.24 -22.84
C ASN A 89 -4.64 9.69 -22.46
N ASN A 90 -5.58 9.94 -21.53
CA ASN A 90 -6.09 11.30 -21.31
C ASN A 90 -6.56 11.57 -19.87
N TYR A 91 -5.67 11.31 -18.91
CA TYR A 91 -5.86 11.69 -17.49
C TYR A 91 -5.94 13.21 -17.27
N SER A 92 -5.60 14.02 -18.27
CA SER A 92 -5.66 15.49 -18.23
C SER A 92 -7.07 16.06 -18.45
N ARG A 93 -8.11 15.26 -18.24
CA ARG A 93 -9.50 15.75 -18.30
C ARG A 93 -9.84 16.40 -16.98
N GLN A 94 -10.68 17.42 -17.04
CA GLN A 94 -11.27 18.00 -15.86
C GLN A 94 -12.30 17.00 -15.28
N PHE A 95 -12.03 16.47 -14.09
CA PHE A 95 -12.86 15.53 -13.31
C PHE A 95 -13.01 14.11 -13.89
N TYR A 96 -11.92 13.40 -14.17
CA TYR A 96 -11.88 12.04 -14.72
C TYR A 96 -12.82 11.04 -14.03
N PHE A 97 -12.81 10.96 -12.70
CA PHE A 97 -13.66 10.01 -11.96
C PHE A 97 -15.14 10.38 -11.98
N ASP A 98 -15.50 11.54 -12.54
CA ASP A 98 -16.84 12.10 -12.50
C ASP A 98 -17.36 12.54 -13.89
N ASP A 99 -16.61 12.25 -14.96
CA ASP A 99 -16.90 12.74 -16.32
C ASP A 99 -18.05 11.96 -16.98
N TYR A 100 -18.13 10.64 -16.73
CA TYR A 100 -19.03 9.74 -17.47
C TYR A 100 -19.87 8.83 -16.58
N LEU A 101 -21.09 8.57 -17.07
CA LEU A 101 -21.94 7.47 -16.63
C LEU A 101 -22.12 6.48 -17.79
N LEU A 102 -21.59 5.27 -17.65
CA LEU A 102 -21.89 4.17 -18.59
C LEU A 102 -23.30 3.63 -18.33
N VAL A 103 -24.21 3.91 -19.27
CA VAL A 103 -25.60 3.44 -19.23
C VAL A 103 -25.72 2.03 -19.80
N GLY A 104 -24.83 1.66 -20.72
CA GLY A 104 -24.68 0.27 -21.14
C GLY A 104 -23.91 0.13 -22.43
N THR A 105 -23.80 -1.12 -22.90
CA THR A 105 -23.00 -1.48 -24.06
C THR A 105 -23.84 -2.28 -25.06
N LEU A 106 -23.84 -1.83 -26.31
CA LEU A 106 -24.51 -2.47 -27.42
C LEU A 106 -23.54 -3.41 -28.14
N ASN A 107 -23.85 -4.71 -28.14
CA ASN A 107 -23.05 -5.74 -28.80
C ASN A 107 -23.64 -6.12 -30.17
N LEU A 108 -23.00 -5.68 -31.25
CA LEU A 108 -23.43 -5.96 -32.62
C LEU A 108 -23.29 -7.42 -33.04
N SER A 109 -22.55 -8.25 -32.29
CA SER A 109 -22.36 -9.67 -32.62
C SER A 109 -23.67 -10.44 -32.67
N ARG A 110 -24.69 -10.02 -31.89
CA ARG A 110 -26.02 -10.64 -31.91
C ARG A 110 -26.82 -10.33 -33.18
N LYS A 111 -26.39 -9.36 -33.98
CA LYS A 111 -27.07 -8.92 -35.20
C LYS A 111 -26.49 -9.55 -36.48
N LYS A 112 -25.42 -10.35 -36.35
CA LYS A 112 -24.71 -11.01 -37.46
C LYS A 112 -25.56 -11.96 -38.32
N GLY A 113 -26.71 -12.42 -37.82
CA GLY A 113 -27.65 -13.23 -38.57
C GLY A 113 -28.64 -12.44 -39.45
N SER A 114 -28.64 -11.11 -39.36
CA SER A 114 -29.50 -10.25 -40.18
C SER A 114 -28.89 -10.07 -41.58
N ALA A 115 -29.73 -10.19 -42.61
CA ALA A 115 -29.34 -9.88 -43.99
C ALA A 115 -28.83 -8.43 -44.10
N LEU A 116 -29.56 -7.48 -43.50
CA LEU A 116 -29.20 -6.06 -43.53
C LEU A 116 -27.88 -5.78 -42.78
N ALA A 117 -27.57 -6.53 -41.72
CA ALA A 117 -26.28 -6.43 -41.05
C ALA A 117 -25.13 -6.92 -41.95
N THR A 118 -25.34 -8.02 -42.66
CA THR A 118 -24.38 -8.56 -43.64
C THR A 118 -24.13 -7.55 -44.75
N GLU A 119 -25.18 -6.97 -45.33
CA GLU A 119 -25.07 -5.95 -46.39
C GLU A 119 -24.30 -4.71 -45.91
N CYS A 120 -24.62 -4.19 -44.73
CA CYS A 120 -23.89 -3.06 -44.14
C CYS A 120 -22.42 -3.42 -43.88
N PHE A 121 -22.12 -4.63 -43.44
CA PHE A 121 -20.76 -5.10 -43.19
C PHE A 121 -19.95 -5.21 -44.49
N GLU A 122 -20.48 -5.89 -45.50
CA GLU A 122 -19.85 -6.04 -46.82
C GLU A 122 -19.57 -4.67 -47.44
N LEU A 123 -20.53 -3.75 -47.36
CA LEU A 123 -20.37 -2.38 -47.83
C LEU A 123 -19.26 -1.64 -47.07
N SER A 124 -19.19 -1.82 -45.75
CA SER A 124 -18.12 -1.24 -44.93
C SER A 124 -16.73 -1.76 -45.31
N LYS A 125 -16.62 -3.06 -45.66
CA LYS A 125 -15.37 -3.67 -46.12
C LYS A 125 -14.96 -3.21 -47.51
N ARG A 126 -15.92 -3.09 -48.45
CA ARG A 126 -15.66 -2.56 -49.80
C ARG A 126 -15.23 -1.09 -49.76
N LYS A 127 -15.75 -0.31 -48.81
CA LYS A 127 -15.47 1.12 -48.64
C LYS A 127 -14.38 1.40 -47.59
N LEU A 128 -13.47 0.47 -47.34
CA LEU A 128 -12.44 0.60 -46.30
C LEU A 128 -11.64 1.91 -46.38
N HIS A 129 -11.37 2.39 -47.60
CA HIS A 129 -10.59 3.61 -47.87
C HIS A 129 -11.42 4.78 -48.42
N PHE A 130 -12.73 4.64 -48.52
CA PHE A 130 -13.60 5.63 -49.16
C PHE A 130 -14.75 6.06 -48.23
N PRO A 131 -15.16 7.33 -48.26
CA PRO A 131 -16.38 7.74 -47.58
C PRO A 131 -17.61 7.07 -48.22
N LEU A 132 -18.64 6.83 -47.42
CA LEU A 132 -19.95 6.43 -47.93
C LEU A 132 -20.57 7.61 -48.67
N ASN A 133 -21.25 7.33 -49.78
CA ASN A 133 -22.16 8.31 -50.39
C ASN A 133 -23.52 8.26 -49.69
N ASP A 134 -24.42 9.20 -50.00
CA ASP A 134 -25.72 9.30 -49.33
C ASP A 134 -26.59 8.05 -49.51
N GLU A 135 -26.54 7.42 -50.69
CA GLU A 135 -27.25 6.16 -51.00
C GLU A 135 -26.76 5.00 -50.12
N ASP A 136 -25.45 4.82 -50.04
CA ASP A 136 -24.78 3.79 -49.24
C ASP A 136 -25.08 4.01 -47.74
N PHE A 137 -25.16 5.26 -47.28
CA PHE A 137 -25.45 5.60 -45.89
C PHE A 137 -26.90 5.31 -45.48
N LYS A 138 -27.88 5.39 -46.40
CA LYS A 138 -29.28 5.04 -46.12
C LYS A 138 -29.46 3.62 -45.58
N MET A 139 -28.63 2.67 -46.04
CA MET A 139 -28.64 1.30 -45.50
C MET A 139 -28.30 1.25 -44.01
N PHE A 140 -27.29 2.01 -43.58
CA PHE A 140 -26.89 2.07 -42.17
C PHE A 140 -27.94 2.78 -41.31
N LEU A 141 -28.61 3.80 -41.85
CA LEU A 141 -29.73 4.45 -41.19
C LEU A 141 -30.87 3.46 -40.95
N LYS A 142 -31.28 2.73 -41.99
CA LYS A 142 -32.30 1.70 -41.88
C LYS A 142 -31.91 0.61 -40.89
N PHE A 143 -30.66 0.13 -40.94
CA PHE A 143 -30.17 -0.86 -39.99
C PHE A 143 -30.23 -0.38 -38.54
N SER A 144 -29.80 0.86 -38.31
CA SER A 144 -29.79 1.47 -36.98
C SER A 144 -31.21 1.67 -36.44
N GLU A 145 -32.13 2.13 -37.28
CA GLU A 145 -33.53 2.32 -36.93
C GLU A 145 -34.26 1.00 -36.64
N ASP A 146 -34.15 0.03 -37.55
CA ASP A 146 -34.91 -1.23 -37.48
C ASP A 146 -34.38 -2.17 -36.40
N TYR A 147 -33.06 -2.19 -36.15
CA TYR A 147 -32.42 -3.23 -35.33
C TYR A 147 -31.76 -2.75 -34.04
N LEU A 148 -31.35 -1.47 -33.94
CA LEU A 148 -30.53 -0.99 -32.81
C LEU A 148 -31.27 0.01 -31.93
N LEU A 149 -32.14 0.85 -32.49
CA LEU A 149 -32.85 1.89 -31.74
C LEU A 149 -33.61 1.32 -30.54
N LYS A 150 -34.38 0.24 -30.76
CA LYS A 150 -35.14 -0.42 -29.69
C LYS A 150 -34.21 -0.99 -28.60
N ASP A 151 -33.06 -1.54 -28.99
CA ASP A 151 -32.08 -2.10 -28.04
C ASP A 151 -31.47 -0.98 -27.18
N VAL A 152 -31.12 0.16 -27.77
CA VAL A 152 -30.59 1.33 -27.06
C VAL A 152 -31.60 1.86 -26.05
N LEU A 153 -32.87 2.04 -26.47
CA LEU A 153 -33.94 2.50 -25.59
C LEU A 153 -34.20 1.50 -24.45
N ASN A 154 -34.16 0.20 -24.74
CA ASN A 154 -34.32 -0.83 -23.73
C ASN A 154 -33.15 -0.84 -22.73
N ILE A 155 -31.90 -0.75 -23.19
CA ILE A 155 -30.71 -0.65 -22.32
C ILE A 155 -30.85 0.54 -21.37
N ALA A 156 -31.15 1.73 -21.91
CA ALA A 156 -31.32 2.92 -21.09
C ALA A 156 -32.47 2.77 -20.08
N THR A 157 -33.62 2.25 -20.53
CA THR A 157 -34.78 2.06 -19.66
C THR A 157 -34.47 1.11 -18.51
N VAL A 158 -33.86 -0.05 -18.80
CA VAL A 158 -33.47 -1.03 -17.79
C VAL A 158 -32.49 -0.39 -16.81
N PHE A 159 -31.42 0.23 -17.31
CA PHE A 159 -30.39 0.87 -16.50
C PHE A 159 -31.00 1.88 -15.52
N PHE A 160 -31.74 2.88 -16.01
CA PHE A 160 -32.29 3.93 -15.13
C PHE A 160 -33.39 3.44 -14.18
N THR A 161 -33.97 2.26 -14.43
CA THR A 161 -34.94 1.63 -13.53
C THR A 161 -34.24 0.88 -12.40
N SER A 162 -33.06 0.32 -12.65
CA SER A 162 -32.28 -0.44 -11.67
C SER A 162 -31.14 0.32 -11.01
N PHE A 163 -30.77 1.50 -11.53
CA PHE A 163 -29.63 2.28 -11.05
C PHE A 163 -29.88 2.77 -9.62
N LYS A 164 -28.88 2.57 -8.76
CA LYS A 164 -28.90 3.01 -7.37
C LYS A 164 -27.91 4.16 -7.20
N GLU A 165 -28.40 5.24 -6.60
CA GLU A 165 -27.55 6.33 -6.11
C GLU A 165 -27.12 6.03 -4.66
N LYS A 166 -26.01 6.62 -4.24
CA LYS A 166 -25.46 6.55 -2.88
C LYS A 166 -25.09 5.11 -2.49
N GLU A 167 -24.35 4.45 -3.37
CA GLU A 167 -23.76 3.15 -3.06
C GLU A 167 -22.34 3.34 -2.48
N PRO A 168 -21.90 2.45 -1.58
CA PRO A 168 -20.52 2.44 -1.12
C PRO A 168 -19.57 2.21 -2.29
N HIS A 169 -18.42 2.90 -2.29
CA HIS A 169 -17.43 2.80 -3.35
C HIS A 169 -16.96 1.37 -3.60
N THR A 170 -16.94 0.53 -2.56
CA THR A 170 -16.55 -0.88 -2.65
C THR A 170 -17.42 -1.69 -3.62
N THR A 171 -18.68 -1.30 -3.83
CA THR A 171 -19.60 -1.97 -4.76
C THR A 171 -19.23 -1.67 -6.22
N ASN A 172 -18.68 -0.47 -6.49
CA ASN A 172 -18.41 0.04 -7.83
C ASN A 172 -16.93 0.37 -8.05
N TYR A 173 -16.03 -0.20 -7.25
CA TYR A 173 -14.62 0.23 -7.18
C TYR A 173 -13.92 0.16 -8.55
N TRP A 174 -14.12 -0.95 -9.27
CA TRP A 174 -13.52 -1.15 -10.57
C TRP A 174 -14.10 -0.22 -11.62
N GLU A 175 -15.40 0.03 -11.56
CA GLU A 175 -16.10 0.93 -12.45
C GLU A 175 -15.67 2.39 -12.22
N LEU A 176 -15.53 2.82 -10.97
CA LEU A 176 -15.00 4.14 -10.61
C LEU A 176 -13.58 4.32 -11.18
N ARG A 177 -12.67 3.38 -10.88
CA ARG A 177 -11.27 3.40 -11.35
C ARG A 177 -11.17 3.54 -12.87
N ASN A 178 -12.08 2.90 -13.61
CA ASN A 178 -12.12 2.91 -15.07
C ASN A 178 -12.99 4.02 -15.67
N GLY A 179 -13.48 4.99 -14.87
CA GLY A 179 -14.34 6.08 -15.34
C GLY A 179 -15.67 5.61 -15.95
N LEU A 180 -16.20 4.50 -15.45
CA LEU A 180 -17.47 3.88 -15.88
C LEU A 180 -18.64 4.26 -14.97
N TYR A 181 -18.34 4.40 -13.68
CA TYR A 181 -19.26 4.88 -12.66
C TYR A 181 -18.71 6.21 -12.13
N PRO A 182 -19.53 7.27 -12.02
CA PRO A 182 -19.06 8.57 -11.59
C PRO A 182 -19.09 8.69 -10.05
N VAL A 183 -18.06 9.27 -9.46
CA VAL A 183 -17.93 9.45 -8.01
C VAL A 183 -19.05 10.30 -7.38
N ARG A 184 -19.78 11.10 -8.14
CA ARG A 184 -20.94 11.84 -7.60
C ARG A 184 -22.08 10.97 -7.09
N PHE A 185 -22.12 9.68 -7.44
CA PHE A 185 -23.17 8.76 -7.01
C PHE A 185 -22.76 7.80 -5.89
N ILE A 186 -21.54 7.93 -5.34
CA ILE A 186 -21.16 7.23 -4.10
C ILE A 186 -21.38 8.14 -2.89
N ASP A 187 -21.60 7.55 -1.72
CA ASP A 187 -21.82 8.27 -0.47
C ASP A 187 -20.54 8.46 0.38
N ASP A 188 -19.47 7.73 0.05
CA ASP A 188 -18.22 7.61 0.80
C ASP A 188 -16.99 8.06 0.00
N ILE A 189 -17.09 9.20 -0.70
CA ILE A 189 -16.01 9.73 -1.56
C ILE A 189 -14.65 9.88 -0.84
N GLY A 190 -14.67 10.18 0.46
CA GLY A 190 -13.45 10.28 1.26
C GLY A 190 -12.73 8.93 1.41
N GLU A 191 -13.47 7.86 1.66
CA GLU A 191 -12.93 6.50 1.72
C GLU A 191 -12.43 6.04 0.35
N PHE A 192 -13.18 6.34 -0.71
CA PHE A 192 -12.73 6.08 -2.08
C PHE A 192 -11.41 6.79 -2.37
N ALA A 193 -11.29 8.07 -2.02
CA ALA A 193 -10.06 8.83 -2.21
C ALA A 193 -8.89 8.22 -1.42
N LEU A 194 -9.09 7.82 -0.16
CA LEU A 194 -8.07 7.10 0.61
C LEU A 194 -7.63 5.81 -0.06
N SER A 195 -8.54 5.05 -0.66
CA SER A 195 -8.18 3.78 -1.33
C SER A 195 -7.20 3.96 -2.50
N LEU A 196 -7.09 5.17 -3.05
CA LEU A 196 -6.18 5.51 -4.14
C LEU A 196 -4.77 5.91 -3.66
N SER A 197 -4.53 6.02 -2.34
CA SER A 197 -3.22 6.42 -1.81
C SER A 197 -2.17 5.31 -1.76
N SER A 198 -2.57 4.07 -2.00
CA SER A 198 -1.61 2.95 -2.01
C SER A 198 -0.55 3.11 -3.10
N ASP A 199 0.68 2.64 -2.84
CA ASP A 199 1.80 2.68 -3.80
C ASP A 199 1.43 2.06 -5.15
N THR A 200 0.61 1.01 -5.15
CA THR A 200 0.14 0.37 -6.39
C THR A 200 -0.71 1.32 -7.24
N MET A 201 -1.57 2.11 -6.59
CA MET A 201 -2.42 3.09 -7.29
C MET A 201 -1.60 4.30 -7.72
N ILE A 202 -0.76 4.85 -6.85
CA ILE A 202 0.16 5.95 -7.20
C ILE A 202 1.04 5.55 -8.39
N HIS A 203 1.66 4.36 -8.37
CA HIS A 203 2.47 3.86 -9.48
C HIS A 203 1.65 3.72 -10.77
N GLN A 204 0.42 3.21 -10.70
CA GLN A 204 -0.41 3.08 -11.88
C GLN A 204 -0.74 4.43 -12.52
N TYR A 205 -1.10 5.43 -11.73
CA TYR A 205 -1.55 6.73 -12.23
C TYR A 205 -0.43 7.72 -12.50
N SER A 206 0.76 7.52 -11.93
CA SER A 206 1.95 8.33 -12.18
C SER A 206 2.58 8.09 -13.56
N ASN A 207 2.12 7.09 -14.32
CA ASN A 207 2.67 6.71 -15.62
C ASN A 207 4.21 6.56 -15.60
N GLY A 208 4.77 6.06 -14.49
CA GLY A 208 6.21 5.83 -14.31
C GLY A 208 7.00 7.02 -13.76
N ASN A 209 6.35 8.13 -13.36
CA ASN A 209 7.01 9.19 -12.61
C ASN A 209 7.13 8.84 -11.12
N SER A 210 8.36 8.58 -10.66
CA SER A 210 8.64 8.16 -9.27
C SER A 210 8.40 9.23 -8.21
N ASN A 211 8.21 10.50 -8.60
CA ASN A 211 8.09 11.62 -7.68
C ASN A 211 6.64 12.07 -7.43
N GLU A 212 5.67 11.33 -7.97
CA GLU A 212 4.26 11.66 -7.80
C GLU A 212 3.72 11.20 -6.44
N SER A 213 2.93 12.06 -5.82
CA SER A 213 2.23 11.81 -4.56
C SER A 213 0.74 11.63 -4.82
N PHE A 214 0.01 11.08 -3.84
CA PHE A 214 -1.46 11.05 -3.91
C PHE A 214 -2.05 12.45 -4.15
N GLU A 215 -1.61 13.46 -3.41
CA GLU A 215 -2.10 14.83 -3.54
C GLU A 215 -1.81 15.41 -4.93
N SER A 216 -0.57 15.27 -5.42
CA SER A 216 -0.18 15.80 -6.73
C SER A 216 -0.91 15.12 -7.88
N LEU A 217 -1.19 13.82 -7.77
CA LEU A 217 -1.90 13.08 -8.80
C LEU A 217 -3.39 13.38 -8.80
N PHE A 218 -4.05 13.23 -7.64
CA PHE A 218 -5.50 13.12 -7.60
C PHE A 218 -6.19 14.41 -7.17
N LEU A 219 -5.56 15.22 -6.33
CA LEU A 219 -6.19 16.41 -5.76
C LEU A 219 -5.74 17.70 -6.44
N LYS A 220 -4.52 17.73 -6.97
CA LYS A 220 -3.99 18.88 -7.68
C LYS A 220 -4.65 19.05 -9.06
N ASP A 221 -4.79 20.30 -9.49
CA ASP A 221 -5.27 20.72 -10.82
C ASP A 221 -6.70 20.29 -11.19
N ASN A 222 -7.45 19.70 -10.25
CA ASN A 222 -8.83 19.24 -10.42
C ASN A 222 -9.02 18.25 -11.60
N ASN A 223 -8.00 17.46 -11.91
CA ASN A 223 -8.07 16.50 -13.02
C ASN A 223 -8.90 15.27 -12.65
N PHE A 224 -8.83 14.77 -11.42
CA PHE A 224 -9.57 13.56 -11.03
C PHE A 224 -10.87 13.88 -10.30
N PHE A 225 -10.83 14.86 -9.42
CA PHE A 225 -11.94 15.30 -8.59
C PHE A 225 -12.23 16.78 -8.80
N SER A 226 -13.49 17.16 -8.63
CA SER A 226 -13.88 18.56 -8.63
C SER A 226 -13.49 19.29 -7.36
N THR A 227 -13.40 20.61 -7.42
CA THR A 227 -13.05 21.44 -6.25
C THR A 227 -13.96 21.17 -5.05
N TYR A 228 -15.25 20.92 -5.30
CA TYR A 228 -16.20 20.53 -4.25
C TYR A 228 -15.94 19.12 -3.70
N GLN A 229 -15.58 18.17 -4.57
CA GLN A 229 -15.21 16.82 -4.15
C GLN A 229 -13.90 16.80 -3.37
N ILE A 230 -12.91 17.58 -3.81
CA ILE A 230 -11.63 17.76 -3.11
C ILE A 230 -11.87 18.34 -1.72
N ALA A 231 -12.69 19.39 -1.60
CA ALA A 231 -13.06 19.93 -0.29
C ALA A 231 -13.70 18.87 0.63
N LYS A 232 -14.65 18.07 0.11
CA LYS A 232 -15.23 16.94 0.85
C LYS A 232 -14.21 15.88 1.27
N ILE A 233 -13.24 15.61 0.40
CA ILE A 233 -12.17 14.65 0.70
C ILE A 233 -11.31 15.20 1.85
N HIS A 234 -10.92 16.48 1.80
CA HIS A 234 -10.21 17.13 2.91
C HIS A 234 -11.02 17.12 4.21
N ASP A 235 -12.29 17.54 4.17
CA ASP A 235 -13.18 17.53 5.34
C ASP A 235 -13.29 16.13 5.96
N TYR A 236 -13.35 15.09 5.10
CA TYR A 236 -13.35 13.71 5.55
C TYR A 236 -12.02 13.33 6.22
N MET A 237 -10.86 13.64 5.63
CA MET A 237 -9.57 13.35 6.23
C MET A 237 -9.39 14.03 7.58
N ASP A 238 -9.75 15.32 7.68
CA ASP A 238 -9.70 16.08 8.93
C ASP A 238 -10.61 15.44 10.00
N SER A 239 -11.78 14.94 9.60
CA SER A 239 -12.67 14.20 10.49
C SER A 239 -12.06 12.88 10.96
N VAL A 240 -11.36 12.15 10.10
CA VAL A 240 -10.68 10.89 10.46
C VAL A 240 -9.55 11.17 11.46
N VAL A 241 -8.77 12.25 11.25
CA VAL A 241 -7.75 12.69 12.21
C VAL A 241 -8.39 13.00 13.56
N ALA A 242 -9.43 13.84 13.59
CA ALA A 242 -10.08 14.24 14.83
C ALA A 242 -10.72 13.07 15.59
N VAL A 243 -11.37 12.13 14.88
CA VAL A 243 -11.94 10.92 15.50
C VAL A 243 -10.82 10.02 16.04
N SER A 244 -9.75 9.84 15.27
CA SER A 244 -8.59 9.03 15.67
C SER A 244 -7.82 9.65 16.84
N GLU A 245 -7.83 10.97 16.99
CA GLU A 245 -7.22 11.65 18.13
C GLU A 245 -8.00 11.46 19.44
N ASN A 246 -9.32 11.32 19.34
CA ASN A 246 -10.21 11.14 20.48
C ASN A 246 -10.56 9.67 20.79
N SER A 247 -10.03 8.72 20.02
CA SER A 247 -10.30 7.29 20.23
C SER A 247 -9.37 6.69 21.27
N ASP A 248 -9.94 5.91 22.19
CA ASP A 248 -9.19 5.10 23.14
C ASP A 248 -8.63 3.80 22.51
N ASN A 249 -9.08 3.42 21.31
CA ASN A 249 -8.61 2.21 20.64
C ASN A 249 -7.31 2.48 19.87
N LEU A 250 -6.16 2.21 20.49
CA LEU A 250 -4.84 2.52 19.91
C LEU A 250 -4.62 1.83 18.55
N VAL A 251 -5.08 0.59 18.39
CA VAL A 251 -4.94 -0.14 17.11
C VAL A 251 -5.65 0.61 15.99
N GLU A 252 -6.91 0.96 16.21
CA GLU A 252 -7.70 1.70 15.23
C GLU A 252 -7.10 3.08 14.93
N VAL A 253 -6.62 3.78 15.97
CA VAL A 253 -5.95 5.08 15.83
C VAL A 253 -4.76 4.98 14.86
N PHE A 254 -3.81 4.07 15.11
CA PHE A 254 -2.62 3.97 14.28
C PHE A 254 -2.93 3.36 12.90
N ARG A 255 -3.97 2.54 12.78
CA ARG A 255 -4.45 2.02 11.50
C ARG A 255 -5.08 3.10 10.61
N GLU A 256 -5.86 4.02 11.16
CA GLU A 256 -6.46 5.09 10.35
C GLU A 256 -5.44 6.19 10.05
N LEU A 257 -4.61 6.59 11.02
CA LEU A 257 -3.54 7.55 10.78
C LEU A 257 -2.48 7.04 9.79
N SER A 258 -2.18 5.74 9.78
CA SER A 258 -1.24 5.15 8.81
C SER A 258 -1.71 5.33 7.36
N LYS A 259 -3.00 5.11 7.10
CA LYS A 259 -3.60 5.38 5.77
C LYS A 259 -3.46 6.85 5.37
N LEU A 260 -3.59 7.76 6.34
CA LEU A 260 -3.44 9.20 6.12
C LEU A 260 -1.98 9.62 5.89
N VAL A 261 -1.02 8.94 6.51
CA VAL A 261 0.41 9.13 6.21
C VAL A 261 0.73 8.66 4.80
N GLN A 262 0.19 7.52 4.36
CA GLN A 262 0.37 7.02 2.99
C GLN A 262 -0.23 7.98 1.96
N SER A 263 -1.39 8.57 2.25
CA SER A 263 -2.04 9.56 1.39
C SER A 263 -1.41 10.96 1.45
N GLY A 264 -0.48 11.20 2.37
CA GLY A 264 0.21 12.48 2.53
C GLY A 264 -0.60 13.55 3.28
N PHE A 265 -1.78 13.21 3.83
CA PHE A 265 -2.59 14.15 4.62
C PHE A 265 -2.21 14.21 6.09
N PHE A 266 -1.42 13.24 6.56
CA PHE A 266 -0.89 13.25 7.89
C PHE A 266 0.63 13.14 7.81
N LYS A 267 1.35 14.00 8.52
CA LYS A 267 2.81 13.96 8.47
C LYS A 267 3.31 12.76 9.27
N ILE A 268 4.35 12.12 8.75
CA ILE A 268 5.04 11.06 9.49
C ILE A 268 5.60 11.57 10.82
N GLU A 269 6.03 12.83 10.88
CA GLU A 269 6.46 13.48 12.12
C GLU A 269 5.36 13.46 13.19
N ASP A 270 4.14 13.84 12.82
CA ASP A 270 3.00 13.89 13.75
C ASP A 270 2.58 12.47 14.18
N PHE A 271 2.65 11.51 13.25
CA PHE A 271 2.40 10.09 13.54
C PHE A 271 3.38 9.51 14.55
N VAL A 272 4.68 9.76 14.35
CA VAL A 272 5.74 9.29 15.24
C VAL A 272 5.72 10.02 16.58
N SER A 273 5.45 11.33 16.57
CA SER A 273 5.29 12.12 17.80
C SER A 273 4.18 11.54 18.67
N LYS A 274 3.02 11.22 18.08
CA LYS A 274 1.89 10.59 18.79
C LYS A 274 2.23 9.20 19.31
N PHE A 275 2.93 8.39 18.52
CA PHE A 275 3.44 7.08 19.00
C PHE A 275 4.35 7.25 20.21
N ASN A 276 5.31 8.16 20.12
CA ASN A 276 6.26 8.41 21.19
C ASN A 276 5.59 8.93 22.46
N GLU A 277 4.63 9.84 22.33
CA GLU A 277 3.82 10.32 23.44
C GLU A 277 3.09 9.15 24.11
N LYS A 278 2.39 8.31 23.34
CA LYS A 278 1.66 7.17 23.89
C LYS A 278 2.56 6.15 24.58
N VAL A 279 3.76 5.88 24.06
CA VAL A 279 4.72 5.00 24.74
C VAL A 279 5.15 5.58 26.09
N GLU A 280 5.34 6.90 26.18
CA GLU A 280 5.75 7.55 27.43
C GLU A 280 4.59 7.74 28.43
N THR A 281 3.35 7.91 27.96
CA THR A 281 2.18 8.13 28.82
C THR A 281 1.40 6.88 29.19
N ASP A 282 1.35 5.88 28.31
CA ASP A 282 0.53 4.67 28.45
C ASP A 282 1.25 3.43 27.89
N PHE A 283 2.43 3.18 28.47
CA PHE A 283 3.37 2.15 28.01
C PHE A 283 2.74 0.74 27.92
N ASP A 284 2.05 0.29 28.97
CA ASP A 284 1.51 -1.07 29.03
C ASP A 284 0.44 -1.29 27.95
N LYS A 285 -0.39 -0.27 27.67
CA LYS A 285 -1.39 -0.35 26.60
C LYS A 285 -0.75 -0.39 25.22
N VAL A 286 0.25 0.45 24.94
CA VAL A 286 1.00 0.38 23.68
C VAL A 286 1.68 -0.98 23.52
N PHE A 287 2.27 -1.50 24.60
CA PHE A 287 2.93 -2.79 24.61
C PHE A 287 1.95 -3.94 24.32
N THR A 288 0.77 -3.94 24.92
CA THR A 288 -0.26 -4.96 24.65
C THR A 288 -0.88 -4.79 23.27
N ASP A 289 -1.46 -3.62 22.99
CA ASP A 289 -2.34 -3.42 21.84
C ASP A 289 -1.57 -3.32 20.52
N LEU A 290 -0.45 -2.59 20.49
CA LEU A 290 0.31 -2.35 19.25
C LEU A 290 1.47 -3.32 19.07
N TYR A 291 2.22 -3.58 20.14
CA TYR A 291 3.42 -4.42 20.07
C TYR A 291 3.11 -5.94 20.15
N GLN A 292 2.28 -6.38 21.11
CA GLN A 292 1.99 -7.82 21.30
C GLN A 292 0.87 -8.34 20.40
N GLU A 293 -0.23 -7.60 20.24
CA GLU A 293 -1.36 -8.02 19.40
C GLU A 293 -1.13 -7.78 17.90
N ASN A 294 -0.06 -7.05 17.57
CA ASN A 294 0.54 -6.86 16.25
C ASN A 294 -0.45 -6.36 15.18
N ASP A 295 -0.60 -5.04 15.09
CA ASP A 295 -1.15 -4.42 13.88
C ASP A 295 -0.01 -4.12 12.88
N ALA A 296 0.00 -4.86 11.77
CA ALA A 296 0.93 -4.66 10.66
C ALA A 296 0.84 -3.25 10.05
N SER A 297 -0.24 -2.50 10.29
CA SER A 297 -0.45 -1.15 9.78
C SER A 297 0.62 -0.16 10.23
N PHE A 298 1.11 -0.25 11.47
CA PHE A 298 2.17 0.61 11.98
C PHE A 298 3.53 0.31 11.31
N CYS A 299 3.90 -0.97 11.24
CA CYS A 299 5.13 -1.45 10.62
C CYS A 299 5.25 -1.05 9.14
N ASN A 300 4.12 -1.02 8.42
CA ASN A 300 4.10 -0.67 6.99
C ASN A 300 4.37 0.82 6.73
N ILE A 301 4.32 1.68 7.75
CA ILE A 301 4.56 3.13 7.61
C ILE A 301 5.99 3.51 7.94
N ILE A 302 6.59 2.88 8.96
CA ILE A 302 7.95 3.15 9.43
C ILE A 302 8.98 2.50 8.49
N THR A 303 8.93 2.88 7.21
CA THR A 303 9.88 2.45 6.18
C THR A 303 11.11 3.35 6.20
N ALA A 304 12.25 2.86 5.68
CA ALA A 304 13.46 3.66 5.57
C ALA A 304 13.25 4.99 4.82
N GLN A 305 12.38 5.04 3.81
CA GLN A 305 12.05 6.28 3.11
C GLN A 305 11.32 7.27 4.03
N LYS A 306 10.32 6.82 4.78
CA LYS A 306 9.54 7.68 5.68
C LYS A 306 10.31 8.09 6.93
N LEU A 307 11.16 7.23 7.47
CA LEU A 307 12.07 7.57 8.55
C LEU A 307 13.02 8.70 8.18
N ASN A 308 13.42 8.80 6.90
CA ASN A 308 14.25 9.90 6.42
C ASN A 308 13.56 11.28 6.43
N GLU A 309 12.22 11.32 6.56
CA GLU A 309 11.46 12.58 6.67
C GLU A 309 11.38 13.10 8.11
N LEU A 310 11.77 12.28 9.11
CA LEU A 310 11.68 12.64 10.54
C LEU A 310 12.76 13.63 10.97
N SER A 311 12.43 14.46 11.96
CA SER A 311 13.41 15.25 12.70
C SER A 311 14.36 14.34 13.51
N ASP A 312 15.58 14.82 13.76
CA ASP A 312 16.57 14.05 14.53
C ASP A 312 16.09 13.74 15.95
N GLU A 313 15.35 14.68 16.57
CA GLU A 313 14.77 14.50 17.90
C GLU A 313 13.72 13.38 17.91
N SER A 314 12.78 13.41 16.97
CA SER A 314 11.74 12.38 16.84
C SER A 314 12.33 11.01 16.50
N LEU A 315 13.37 10.96 15.66
CA LEU A 315 14.06 9.73 15.29
C LEU A 315 14.76 9.09 16.49
N LEU A 316 15.51 9.88 17.28
CA LEU A 316 16.19 9.39 18.48
C LEU A 316 15.19 8.93 19.56
N LEU A 317 14.08 9.66 19.72
CA LEU A 317 13.02 9.28 20.66
C LEU A 317 12.29 8.01 20.21
N LEU A 318 12.04 7.86 18.91
CA LEU A 318 11.46 6.66 18.33
C LEU A 318 12.35 5.44 18.58
N PHE A 319 13.66 5.56 18.30
CA PHE A 319 14.62 4.49 18.57
C PHE A 319 14.61 4.08 20.04
N LYS A 320 14.68 5.04 20.97
CA LYS A 320 14.56 4.80 22.42
C LYS A 320 13.30 4.02 22.76
N ASN A 321 12.15 4.44 22.23
CA ASN A 321 10.86 3.85 22.55
C ASN A 321 10.72 2.44 21.99
N PHE A 322 11.24 2.17 20.80
CA PHE A 322 11.35 0.82 20.29
C PHE A 322 12.22 -0.06 21.19
N MET A 323 13.39 0.40 21.62
CA MET A 323 14.26 -0.36 22.54
C MET A 323 13.55 -0.68 23.86
N LYS A 324 12.80 0.27 24.44
CA LYS A 324 12.00 0.03 25.65
C LYS A 324 10.96 -1.09 25.47
N LEU A 325 10.18 -1.04 24.39
CA LEU A 325 9.15 -2.04 24.09
C LEU A 325 9.79 -3.41 23.85
N ARG A 326 10.90 -3.44 23.11
CA ARG A 326 11.68 -4.62 22.81
C ARG A 326 12.19 -5.29 24.08
N CYS A 327 12.81 -4.54 24.98
CA CYS A 327 13.28 -5.07 26.27
C CYS A 327 12.16 -5.59 27.17
N ARG A 328 10.99 -4.94 27.20
CA ARG A 328 9.82 -5.45 27.94
C ARG A 328 9.41 -6.84 27.45
N SER A 329 9.52 -7.09 26.14
CA SER A 329 9.17 -8.38 25.54
C SER A 329 10.10 -9.53 25.91
N VAL A 330 11.35 -9.23 26.29
CA VAL A 330 12.31 -10.24 26.79
C VAL A 330 11.82 -10.85 28.10
N ARG A 331 11.23 -10.03 28.98
CA ARG A 331 10.71 -10.46 30.30
C ARG A 331 9.26 -10.96 30.24
N LEU A 332 8.50 -10.50 29.25
CA LEU A 332 7.09 -10.85 29.06
C LEU A 332 6.88 -11.36 27.62
N PRO A 333 7.30 -12.60 27.31
CA PRO A 333 7.15 -13.15 25.98
C PRO A 333 5.68 -13.20 25.57
N SER A 334 5.41 -12.93 24.29
CA SER A 334 4.06 -12.93 23.73
C SER A 334 3.37 -14.28 23.96
N LYS A 335 2.10 -14.24 24.41
CA LYS A 335 1.27 -15.44 24.67
C LYS A 335 0.81 -16.16 23.39
N LYS A 336 1.16 -15.66 22.20
CA LYS A 336 0.52 -16.03 20.94
C LYS A 336 1.54 -16.45 19.86
N ASN A 337 1.21 -17.50 19.11
CA ASN A 337 1.89 -17.92 17.86
C ASN A 337 1.68 -16.94 16.68
N PHE A 338 1.18 -15.72 16.93
CA PHE A 338 0.99 -14.72 15.89
C PHE A 338 2.36 -14.13 15.51
N GLY A 339 2.68 -14.20 14.22
CA GLY A 339 4.06 -14.12 13.71
C GLY A 339 4.80 -12.81 14.01
N ARG A 340 5.95 -12.96 14.68
CA ARG A 340 7.31 -12.55 14.28
C ARG A 340 7.56 -11.14 13.66
N LYS A 341 6.84 -10.09 14.03
CA LYS A 341 7.26 -8.71 13.69
C LYS A 341 7.28 -7.81 14.92
N ASN A 342 8.29 -8.03 15.77
CA ASN A 342 8.54 -7.30 17.02
C ASN A 342 9.32 -5.99 16.77
N PHE A 343 8.91 -5.21 15.77
CA PHE A 343 9.62 -4.01 15.30
C PHE A 343 11.11 -4.21 14.95
N GLU A 344 11.60 -5.44 14.77
CA GLU A 344 13.02 -5.73 14.61
C GLU A 344 13.61 -5.03 13.37
N THR A 345 12.87 -5.04 12.26
CA THR A 345 13.26 -4.37 11.02
C THR A 345 13.25 -2.86 11.21
N GLU A 346 12.20 -2.33 11.83
CA GLU A 346 11.99 -0.91 12.08
C GLU A 346 13.08 -0.35 13.02
N ILE A 347 13.48 -1.10 14.04
CA ILE A 347 14.63 -0.78 14.92
C ILE A 347 15.92 -0.70 14.11
N LYS A 348 16.20 -1.72 13.29
CA LYS A 348 17.41 -1.78 12.46
C LYS A 348 17.46 -0.64 11.44
N ASP A 349 16.35 -0.35 10.78
CA ASP A 349 16.28 0.73 9.79
C ASP A 349 16.36 2.12 10.45
N THR A 350 15.75 2.29 11.63
CA THR A 350 15.91 3.51 12.44
C THR A 350 17.37 3.72 12.83
N LEU A 351 18.07 2.67 13.29
CA LEU A 351 19.48 2.75 13.66
C LEU A 351 20.38 3.09 12.48
N LYS A 352 20.14 2.51 11.30
CA LYS A 352 20.89 2.86 10.09
C LYS A 352 20.76 4.34 9.75
N ILE A 353 19.54 4.90 9.84
CA ILE A 353 19.33 6.31 9.52
C ILE A 353 19.97 7.22 10.58
N ILE A 354 19.97 6.81 11.85
CA ILE A 354 20.74 7.49 12.92
C ILE A 354 22.23 7.52 12.59
N ASP A 355 22.80 6.39 12.16
CA ASP A 355 24.21 6.30 11.76
C ASP A 355 24.51 7.11 10.49
N ASP A 356 23.67 7.02 9.46
CA ASP A 356 23.80 7.76 8.20
C ASP A 356 23.78 9.29 8.43
N ARG A 357 23.06 9.73 9.47
CA ARG A 357 23.00 11.13 9.91
C ARG A 357 24.04 11.50 10.98
N GLU A 358 24.92 10.57 11.34
CA GLU A 358 25.98 10.75 12.36
C GLU A 358 25.44 11.22 13.74
N LEU A 359 24.21 10.83 14.09
CA LEU A 359 23.58 11.22 15.35
C LEU A 359 24.16 10.42 16.52
N LYS A 360 24.12 11.01 17.71
CA LYS A 360 24.63 10.39 18.94
C LYS A 360 23.51 10.02 19.90
N ILE A 361 23.52 8.77 20.36
CA ILE A 361 22.69 8.32 21.48
C ILE A 361 23.43 8.63 22.78
N THR A 362 22.98 9.66 23.50
CA THR A 362 23.65 10.13 24.72
C THR A 362 23.31 9.33 25.98
N LYS A 363 22.28 8.47 25.92
CA LYS A 363 21.87 7.59 27.00
C LYS A 363 21.59 6.21 26.44
N SER A 364 22.33 5.21 26.90
CA SER A 364 22.02 3.82 26.56
C SER A 364 20.75 3.40 27.29
N TYR A 365 19.77 2.93 26.52
CA TYR A 365 18.67 2.13 27.00
C TYR A 365 19.11 0.67 27.01
N PRO A 366 18.50 -0.20 27.83
CA PRO A 366 18.70 -1.64 27.70
C PRO A 366 18.50 -2.07 26.24
N ILE A 367 19.39 -2.93 25.77
CA ILE A 367 19.40 -3.49 24.42
C ILE A 367 19.19 -4.99 24.57
N ASP A 368 18.22 -5.55 23.85
CA ASP A 368 18.10 -7.00 23.76
C ASP A 368 19.40 -7.62 23.25
N PHE A 369 19.88 -8.67 23.90
CA PHE A 369 21.18 -9.26 23.57
C PHE A 369 21.25 -9.80 22.14
N ASP A 370 20.17 -10.39 21.62
CA ASP A 370 20.16 -10.92 20.26
C ASP A 370 20.17 -9.77 19.24
N ASP A 371 19.52 -8.65 19.53
CA ASP A 371 19.61 -7.43 18.72
C ASP A 371 21.03 -6.84 18.75
N PHE A 372 21.68 -6.77 19.93
CA PHE A 372 23.09 -6.34 20.05
C PHE A 372 24.04 -7.25 19.27
N ASN A 373 23.80 -8.56 19.29
CA ASN A 373 24.53 -9.59 18.55
C ASN A 373 24.22 -9.59 17.03
N SER A 374 23.45 -8.62 16.52
CA SER A 374 23.18 -8.51 15.09
C SER A 374 24.24 -7.71 14.35
N SER A 375 24.41 -7.99 13.05
CA SER A 375 25.33 -7.24 12.20
C SER A 375 25.09 -5.73 12.24
N THR A 376 23.83 -5.30 12.23
CA THR A 376 23.44 -3.89 12.22
C THR A 376 23.91 -3.17 13.48
N PHE A 377 23.71 -3.77 14.65
CA PHE A 377 24.15 -3.16 15.91
C PHE A 377 25.67 -3.20 16.07
N LEU A 378 26.31 -4.32 15.72
CA LEU A 378 27.76 -4.43 15.80
C LEU A 378 28.50 -3.54 14.80
N SER A 379 27.89 -3.23 13.64
CA SER A 379 28.47 -2.31 12.66
C SER A 379 28.20 -0.83 12.97
N SER A 380 27.19 -0.52 13.79
CA SER A 380 26.74 0.84 14.06
C SER A 380 27.77 1.67 14.82
N GLU A 381 28.16 2.81 14.26
CA GLU A 381 29.07 3.75 14.93
C GLU A 381 28.41 4.41 16.15
N CYS A 382 27.10 4.64 16.09
CA CYS A 382 26.33 5.13 17.23
C CYS A 382 26.34 4.13 18.40
N ILE A 383 26.23 2.82 18.16
CA ILE A 383 26.29 1.80 19.23
C ILE A 383 27.73 1.59 19.73
N LYS A 384 28.73 1.64 18.84
CA LYS A 384 30.14 1.51 19.20
C LYS A 384 30.64 2.65 20.08
N SER A 385 30.12 3.86 19.87
CA SER A 385 30.53 5.07 20.62
C SER A 385 29.87 5.20 22.01
N LEU A 386 29.02 4.27 22.41
CA LEU A 386 28.45 4.26 23.76
C LEU A 386 29.51 3.92 24.82
N ASP A 387 29.65 4.81 25.81
CA ASP A 387 30.51 4.57 26.99
C ASP A 387 29.96 3.48 27.92
N LYS A 388 28.65 3.28 27.91
CA LYS A 388 27.95 2.27 28.71
C LYS A 388 26.94 1.54 27.86
N VAL A 389 26.96 0.21 27.92
CA VAL A 389 26.02 -0.66 27.20
C VAL A 389 25.28 -1.52 28.21
N TYR A 390 23.95 -1.41 28.22
CA TYR A 390 23.07 -2.21 29.08
C TYR A 390 22.43 -3.30 28.23
N LEU A 391 22.70 -4.57 28.53
CA LEU A 391 22.14 -5.72 27.80
C LEU A 391 21.03 -6.39 28.61
N GLU A 392 19.92 -6.70 27.94
CA GLU A 392 18.79 -7.42 28.51
C GLU A 392 18.73 -8.84 27.93
N VAL A 393 18.62 -9.83 28.81
CA VAL A 393 18.50 -11.26 28.46
C VAL A 393 17.44 -11.95 29.30
N ALA A 394 16.75 -12.92 28.71
CA ALA A 394 15.86 -13.80 29.46
C ALA A 394 16.67 -14.75 30.36
N PRO A 395 16.17 -15.16 31.54
CA PRO A 395 16.89 -16.08 32.43
C PRO A 395 17.33 -17.40 31.76
N GLU A 396 16.54 -17.90 30.81
CA GLU A 396 16.81 -19.13 30.06
C GLU A 396 18.00 -19.00 29.09
N PHE A 397 18.47 -17.77 28.84
CA PHE A 397 19.59 -17.50 27.94
C PHE A 397 20.88 -18.22 28.38
N ILE A 398 21.05 -18.58 29.66
CA ILE A 398 22.20 -19.38 30.12
C ILE A 398 22.30 -20.72 29.39
N VAL A 399 21.17 -21.36 29.10
CA VAL A 399 21.18 -22.64 28.38
C VAL A 399 21.65 -22.42 26.95
N LYS A 400 21.14 -21.37 26.29
CA LYS A 400 21.57 -20.97 24.94
C LYS A 400 23.06 -20.60 24.93
N LEU A 401 23.53 -19.90 25.95
CA LEU A 401 24.93 -19.51 26.10
C LEU A 401 25.86 -20.73 26.17
N ILE A 402 25.54 -21.72 27.01
CA ILE A 402 26.33 -22.95 27.13
C ILE A 402 26.37 -23.70 25.78
N ASP A 403 25.22 -23.83 25.12
CA ASP A 403 25.12 -24.49 23.82
C ASP A 403 25.97 -23.76 22.76
N GLU A 404 25.88 -22.44 22.68
CA GLU A 404 26.61 -21.63 21.71
C GLU A 404 28.12 -21.57 21.99
N VAL A 405 28.54 -21.51 23.25
CA VAL A 405 29.95 -21.63 23.65
C VAL A 405 30.50 -23.01 23.29
N SER A 406 29.70 -24.07 23.40
CA SER A 406 30.12 -25.42 23.01
C SER A 406 30.40 -25.55 21.50
N LYS A 407 29.73 -24.74 20.68
CA LYS A 407 29.92 -24.64 19.22
C LYS A 407 31.06 -23.70 18.82
N HIS A 408 31.71 -23.01 19.76
CA HIS A 408 32.84 -22.13 19.48
C HIS A 408 34.06 -22.97 19.05
N ASN A 409 34.15 -23.22 17.75
CA ASN A 409 35.31 -23.82 17.09
C ASN A 409 35.65 -22.99 15.85
N PRO A 410 36.77 -22.26 15.83
CA PRO A 410 37.16 -21.39 14.71
C PRO A 410 37.38 -22.13 13.38
N ASN A 411 37.44 -23.47 13.39
CA ASN A 411 37.67 -24.30 12.20
C ASN A 411 36.42 -25.06 11.70
N SER A 412 35.24 -24.84 12.29
CA SER A 412 34.02 -25.57 11.94
C SER A 412 33.18 -24.82 10.90
N PHE A 413 33.07 -25.37 9.69
CA PHE A 413 32.22 -24.80 8.61
C PHE A 413 30.73 -25.19 8.73
N TYR A 414 30.40 -26.23 9.51
CA TYR A 414 29.06 -26.84 9.52
C TYR A 414 28.26 -26.56 10.80
N ASN A 415 28.88 -25.97 11.83
CA ASN A 415 28.24 -25.71 13.12
C ASN A 415 28.88 -24.50 13.82
N THR A 416 28.80 -23.34 13.17
CA THR A 416 29.31 -22.07 13.69
C THR A 416 28.37 -21.50 14.74
N SER A 417 28.90 -21.09 15.89
CA SER A 417 28.12 -20.38 16.90
C SER A 417 27.47 -19.11 16.32
N ALA A 418 26.27 -18.77 16.80
CA ALA A 418 25.56 -17.52 16.54
C ALA A 418 26.30 -16.27 17.05
N PHE A 419 27.35 -16.45 17.87
CA PHE A 419 28.24 -15.38 18.31
C PHE A 419 29.42 -15.14 17.37
N HIS A 420 29.53 -15.88 16.26
CA HIS A 420 30.53 -15.61 15.22
C HIS A 420 29.93 -14.79 14.08
N HIS A 421 30.70 -13.80 13.61
CA HIS A 421 30.23 -12.73 12.76
C HIS A 421 31.17 -12.50 11.58
N SER A 422 30.81 -12.93 10.37
CA SER A 422 31.67 -12.86 9.18
C SER A 422 31.88 -11.44 8.59
N PHE A 423 31.64 -10.37 9.35
CA PHE A 423 31.36 -9.04 8.81
C PHE A 423 32.60 -8.20 8.41
N PHE A 424 33.84 -8.68 8.57
CA PHE A 424 35.05 -7.90 8.25
C PHE A 424 35.65 -8.12 6.84
N ALA A 425 34.89 -8.63 5.87
CA ALA A 425 35.43 -8.96 4.54
C ALA A 425 35.43 -7.81 3.49
N PHE A 426 34.65 -6.74 3.66
CA PHE A 426 34.59 -5.65 2.66
C PHE A 426 34.64 -4.25 3.28
N GLY A 427 35.73 -3.52 3.04
CA GLY A 427 35.76 -2.05 3.02
C GLY A 427 35.95 -1.30 4.35
N HIS A 428 35.61 -1.87 5.51
CA HIS A 428 35.80 -1.19 6.80
C HIS A 428 37.15 -1.56 7.44
N LYS A 429 37.84 -0.58 8.05
CA LYS A 429 39.10 -0.79 8.78
C LYS A 429 38.92 -2.00 9.73
N LYS A 430 39.72 -3.05 9.52
CA LYS A 430 39.82 -4.19 10.43
C LYS A 430 40.18 -3.68 11.82
N ILE A 431 39.26 -3.76 12.77
CA ILE A 431 39.57 -3.53 14.18
C ILE A 431 39.68 -4.87 14.94
N ASN A 432 39.07 -5.96 14.46
CA ASN A 432 38.96 -7.17 15.28
C ASN A 432 39.74 -8.37 14.71
N SER A 433 40.39 -9.11 15.60
CA SER A 433 41.25 -10.27 15.26
C SER A 433 40.53 -11.62 15.32
N ASN A 434 39.33 -11.67 15.91
CA ASN A 434 38.43 -12.82 15.89
C ASN A 434 36.99 -12.31 15.80
N ASP A 435 36.23 -12.86 14.86
CA ASP A 435 34.85 -12.50 14.56
C ASP A 435 33.84 -12.89 15.67
N TYR A 436 34.30 -13.09 16.91
CA TYR A 436 33.52 -13.64 18.03
C TYR A 436 33.03 -12.56 18.99
N LEU A 437 31.71 -12.53 19.28
CA LEU A 437 31.04 -11.49 20.06
C LEU A 437 31.75 -11.11 21.38
N PHE A 438 32.15 -12.10 22.19
CA PHE A 438 32.74 -11.81 23.50
C PHE A 438 34.17 -11.25 23.39
N ASP A 439 34.88 -11.54 22.31
CA ASP A 439 36.16 -10.88 21.99
C ASP A 439 35.91 -9.39 21.67
N ILE A 440 34.86 -9.09 20.89
CA ILE A 440 34.43 -7.70 20.59
C ILE A 440 34.07 -6.93 21.87
N ILE A 441 33.33 -7.57 22.78
CA ILE A 441 32.96 -6.98 24.07
C ILE A 441 34.20 -6.71 24.92
N GLU A 442 35.13 -7.66 25.00
CA GLU A 442 36.37 -7.50 25.76
C GLU A 442 37.25 -6.37 25.20
N GLU A 443 37.42 -6.29 23.88
CA GLU A 443 38.16 -5.20 23.22
C GLU A 443 37.56 -3.83 23.55
N ARG A 444 36.22 -3.71 23.49
CA ARG A 444 35.52 -2.47 23.87
C ARG A 444 35.68 -2.14 25.36
N LEU A 445 35.68 -3.16 26.21
CA LEU A 445 35.91 -2.99 27.65
C LEU A 445 37.32 -2.49 27.94
N LEU A 446 38.33 -3.02 27.24
CA LEU A 446 39.72 -2.53 27.30
C LEU A 446 39.87 -1.10 26.76
N ALA A 447 39.02 -0.70 25.80
CA ALA A 447 38.94 0.67 25.31
C ALA A 447 38.16 1.64 26.23
N GLY A 448 37.59 1.15 27.33
CA GLY A 448 36.93 1.95 28.36
C GLY A 448 35.40 1.89 28.39
N THR A 449 34.76 1.07 27.54
CA THR A 449 33.30 0.86 27.59
C THR A 449 32.91 -0.01 28.78
N GLU A 450 31.88 0.37 29.54
CA GLU A 450 31.30 -0.47 30.58
C GLU A 450 30.13 -1.29 30.03
N PHE A 451 30.15 -2.61 30.24
CA PHE A 451 29.03 -3.49 29.89
C PHE A 451 28.26 -3.94 31.13
N PHE A 452 26.93 -3.83 31.06
CA PHE A 452 26.02 -4.29 32.08
C PHE A 452 25.05 -5.33 31.49
N ILE A 453 24.59 -6.28 32.30
CA ILE A 453 23.64 -7.32 31.89
C ILE A 453 22.57 -7.58 32.96
N SER A 454 21.41 -8.10 32.56
CA SER A 454 20.32 -8.47 33.48
C SER A 454 20.83 -9.20 34.73
N LYS A 455 20.45 -8.69 35.91
CA LYS A 455 20.88 -9.22 37.21
C LYS A 455 20.62 -10.71 37.38
N ASP A 456 19.44 -11.19 37.00
CA ASP A 456 19.06 -12.61 37.13
C ASP A 456 19.99 -13.51 36.32
N PHE A 457 20.36 -13.10 35.11
CA PHE A 457 21.33 -13.81 34.29
C PHE A 457 22.73 -13.79 34.94
N TYR A 458 23.19 -12.63 35.41
CA TYR A 458 24.48 -12.49 36.06
C TYR A 458 24.62 -13.40 37.29
N GLU A 459 23.60 -13.41 38.16
CA GLU A 459 23.57 -14.26 39.36
C GLU A 459 23.53 -15.75 39.01
N ASN A 460 22.76 -16.15 38.00
CA ASN A 460 22.68 -17.54 37.58
C ASN A 460 23.98 -18.01 36.92
N LEU A 461 24.66 -17.17 36.14
CA LEU A 461 25.98 -17.47 35.60
C LEU A 461 27.03 -17.55 36.72
N GLY A 462 26.94 -16.68 37.74
CA GLY A 462 27.77 -16.74 38.95
C GLY A 462 27.64 -18.07 39.69
N LYS A 463 26.41 -18.53 39.94
CA LYS A 463 26.14 -19.85 40.56
C LYS A 463 26.68 -21.00 39.72
N LEU A 464 26.58 -20.91 38.39
CA LEU A 464 27.14 -21.91 37.49
C LEU A 464 28.67 -21.94 37.59
N VAL A 465 29.32 -20.78 37.65
CA VAL A 465 30.77 -20.67 37.83
C VAL A 465 31.22 -21.24 39.18
N GLU A 466 30.50 -20.96 40.27
CA GLU A 466 30.77 -21.56 41.58
C GLU A 466 30.64 -23.09 41.57
N ALA A 467 29.65 -23.63 40.86
CA ALA A 467 29.49 -25.06 40.67
C ALA A 467 30.64 -25.67 39.86
N ILE A 468 31.11 -24.97 38.81
CA ILE A 468 32.30 -25.36 38.04
C ILE A 468 33.55 -25.39 38.92
N ASP A 469 33.75 -24.36 39.75
CA ASP A 469 34.87 -24.31 40.72
C ASP A 469 34.77 -25.42 41.77
N SER A 470 33.56 -25.89 42.06
CA SER A 470 33.28 -27.02 42.96
C SER A 470 33.33 -28.39 42.29
N GLY A 471 33.68 -28.47 41.00
CA GLY A 471 33.90 -29.72 40.27
C GLY A 471 32.84 -30.10 39.22
N LEU A 472 31.89 -29.22 38.88
CA LEU A 472 31.00 -29.44 37.74
C LEU A 472 31.79 -29.41 36.42
N VAL A 473 31.65 -30.47 35.62
CA VAL A 473 32.28 -30.59 34.30
C VAL A 473 31.21 -30.52 33.21
N LEU A 474 31.33 -29.53 32.33
CA LEU A 474 30.47 -29.29 31.17
C LEU A 474 31.13 -29.76 29.86
N SER A 475 32.46 -29.87 29.81
CA SER A 475 33.19 -30.34 28.64
C SER A 475 34.39 -31.21 29.01
N SER A 476 34.70 -32.19 28.17
CA SER A 476 35.88 -33.05 28.36
C SER A 476 37.22 -32.31 28.26
N SER A 477 37.21 -31.09 27.69
CA SER A 477 38.41 -30.27 27.48
C SER A 477 38.57 -29.12 28.47
N GLY A 478 37.58 -28.86 29.32
CA GLY A 478 37.55 -27.69 30.22
C GLY A 478 37.38 -26.33 29.53
N LYS A 479 37.23 -26.29 28.19
CA LYS A 479 37.18 -25.04 27.42
C LYS A 479 35.90 -24.26 27.64
N ILE A 480 34.75 -24.94 27.73
CA ILE A 480 33.45 -24.30 27.98
C ILE A 480 33.48 -23.60 29.34
N GLU A 481 34.03 -24.27 30.33
CA GLU A 481 34.14 -23.81 31.70
C GLU A 481 35.00 -22.56 31.83
N LEU A 482 36.16 -22.54 31.16
CA LEU A 482 37.03 -21.37 31.10
C LEU A 482 36.36 -20.19 30.40
N GLU A 483 35.63 -20.44 29.32
CA GLU A 483 34.95 -19.38 28.57
C GLU A 483 33.78 -18.79 29.35
N LEU A 484 32.95 -19.60 30.03
CA LEU A 484 31.89 -19.09 30.89
C LEU A 484 32.42 -18.22 32.05
N LYS A 485 33.57 -18.59 32.63
CA LYS A 485 34.26 -17.77 33.64
C LYS A 485 34.79 -16.46 33.08
N ARG A 486 35.27 -16.47 31.83
CA ARG A 486 35.70 -15.25 31.12
C ARG A 486 34.50 -14.34 30.87
N ILE A 487 33.43 -14.88 30.30
CA ILE A 487 32.20 -14.16 29.97
C ILE A 487 31.61 -13.47 31.21
N LEU A 488 31.57 -14.14 32.37
CA LEU A 488 31.08 -13.53 33.62
C LEU A 488 31.82 -12.24 33.98
N LYS A 489 33.13 -12.18 33.73
CA LYS A 489 33.98 -11.01 34.06
C LYS A 489 33.77 -9.83 33.10
N LEU A 490 33.15 -10.05 31.95
CA LEU A 490 32.90 -8.99 30.96
C LEU A 490 31.74 -8.09 31.36
N PHE A 491 30.89 -8.52 32.30
CA PHE A 491 29.65 -7.81 32.63
C PHE A 491 29.60 -7.36 34.08
N LYS A 492 28.83 -6.30 34.32
CA LYS A 492 28.34 -5.88 35.64
C LYS A 492 26.81 -6.13 35.71
N PRO A 493 26.22 -6.47 36.86
CA PRO A 493 24.77 -6.58 36.96
C PRO A 493 24.10 -5.20 36.86
N ILE A 494 22.95 -5.13 36.17
CA ILE A 494 22.06 -3.94 36.09
C ILE A 494 21.22 -3.81 37.36
#